data_AF-A0A2G6QAZ3-F1
#
_entry.id   AF-A0A2G6QAZ3-F1
#
_cell.length_a   1.000
_cell.length_b   1.000
_cell.length_c   1.000
_cell.angle_alpha   90.00
_cell.angle_beta   90.00
_cell.angle_gamma   90.00
#
_symmetry.space_group_name_H-M   'P 1'
#
loop_
_entity.id
_entity.type
_entity.pdbx_description
1 polymer ?
#
loop_
_entity_poly.entity_id
_entity_poly.type
_entity_poly.pdbx_seq_one_letter_code
_entity_poly.pdbx_strand_id
1 'polypeptide(L)'
;MSYINKIVGKNIRVFIESRELKNSWVMERAGIGKNAFYNMLNGKSNIEEHIKKLSDFFEIDDPMYFYKTDYDYNKPKGILNRKEMALKLVGGEDNHKLNEGIEVFLELVELIKVLKVAQE
;
A
#
# COMPACT_ATOMS: atom_id res chain seq x y z
N MET A 1 17.20 6.41 19.38
CA MET A 1 16.30 6.44 18.19
C MET A 1 17.19 6.48 16.95
N SER A 2 17.17 5.45 16.11
CA SER A 2 18.08 5.35 14.96
C SER A 2 17.64 6.27 13.82
N TYR A 3 18.58 6.97 13.19
CA TYR A 3 18.36 7.76 11.97
C TYR A 3 17.73 6.91 10.86
N ILE A 4 18.15 5.64 10.77
CA ILE A 4 17.62 4.65 9.83
C ILE A 4 16.12 4.43 10.07
N ASN A 5 15.69 4.30 11.33
CA ASN A 5 14.28 4.06 11.63
C ASN A 5 13.37 5.21 11.17
N LYS A 6 13.85 6.45 11.23
CA LYS A 6 13.12 7.61 10.72
C LYS A 6 13.00 7.58 9.20
N ILE A 7 14.06 7.20 8.50
CA ILE A 7 14.05 7.04 7.04
C ILE A 7 13.04 5.96 6.64
N VAL A 8 13.13 4.78 7.27
CA VAL A 8 12.24 3.65 6.97
C VAL A 8 10.78 4.02 7.22
N GLY A 9 10.47 4.64 8.36
CA GLY A 9 9.12 5.12 8.66
C GLY A 9 8.59 6.11 7.62
N LYS A 10 9.46 6.99 7.09
CA LYS A 10 9.11 7.91 6.00
C LYS A 10 8.87 7.15 4.69
N ASN A 11 9.73 6.20 4.33
CA ASN A 11 9.60 5.40 3.12
C ASN A 11 8.27 4.61 3.10
N ILE A 12 7.90 3.99 4.22
CA ILE A 12 6.62 3.29 4.36
C ILE A 12 5.45 4.26 4.20
N ARG A 13 5.51 5.44 4.82
CA ARG A 13 4.45 6.45 4.69
C ARG A 13 4.25 6.85 3.23
N VAL A 14 5.34 7.19 2.55
CA VAL A 14 5.32 7.57 1.13
C VAL A 14 4.79 6.43 0.26
N PHE A 15 5.18 5.19 0.54
CA PHE A 15 4.68 4.01 -0.18
C PHE A 15 3.17 3.82 -0.05
N ILE A 16 2.61 4.03 1.14
CA ILE A 16 1.17 3.89 1.40
C ILE A 16 0.41 5.03 0.71
N GLU A 17 0.89 6.27 0.87
CA GLU A 17 0.27 7.47 0.30
C GLU A 17 0.29 7.44 -1.23
N SER A 18 1.38 6.99 -1.87
CA SER A 18 1.47 6.86 -3.33
C SER A 18 0.53 5.83 -3.93
N ARG A 19 0.00 4.92 -3.11
CA ARG A 19 -1.01 3.92 -3.49
C ARG A 19 -2.43 4.35 -3.14
N GLU A 20 -2.62 5.56 -2.63
CA GLU A 20 -3.90 6.10 -2.18
C GLU A 20 -4.56 5.21 -1.11
N LEU A 21 -3.76 4.46 -0.35
CA LEU A 21 -4.24 3.56 0.70
C LEU A 21 -4.44 4.32 2.01
N LYS A 22 -5.53 4.00 2.72
CA LYS A 22 -5.78 4.56 4.06
C LYS A 22 -4.93 3.85 5.10
N ASN A 23 -4.25 4.61 5.95
CA ASN A 23 -3.47 4.07 7.08
C ASN A 23 -4.27 3.10 7.96
N SER A 24 -5.54 3.42 8.23
CA SER A 24 -6.42 2.55 9.03
C SER A 24 -6.63 1.18 8.39
N TRP A 25 -6.75 1.14 7.06
CA TRP A 25 -6.97 -0.08 6.29
C TRP A 25 -5.71 -0.95 6.25
N VAL A 26 -4.54 -0.34 6.02
CA VAL A 26 -3.24 -1.04 6.04
C VAL A 26 -2.96 -1.62 7.42
N MET A 27 -3.19 -0.81 8.47
CA MET A 27 -2.99 -1.20 9.87
C MET A 27 -3.82 -2.43 10.26
N GLU A 28 -5.11 -2.44 9.91
CA GLU A 28 -6.03 -3.54 10.21
C GLU A 28 -5.62 -4.83 9.49
N ARG A 29 -5.33 -4.74 8.19
CA ARG A 29 -4.98 -5.91 7.37
C ARG A 29 -3.61 -6.49 7.67
N ALA A 30 -2.65 -5.65 8.06
CA ALA A 30 -1.32 -6.10 8.49
C ALA A 30 -1.30 -6.59 9.95
N GLY A 31 -2.42 -6.51 10.69
CA GLY A 31 -2.49 -6.93 12.09
C GLY A 31 -1.58 -6.11 13.01
N ILE A 32 -1.41 -4.82 12.74
CA ILE A 32 -0.55 -3.93 13.52
C ILE A 32 -1.41 -3.04 14.41
N GLY A 33 -1.17 -3.01 15.72
CA GLY A 33 -1.89 -2.12 16.62
C GLY A 33 -1.66 -0.64 16.29
N LYS A 34 -2.68 0.21 16.49
CA LYS A 34 -2.63 1.65 16.17
C LYS A 34 -1.37 2.37 16.66
N ASN A 35 -1.05 2.21 17.93
CA ASN A 35 0.12 2.87 18.52
C ASN A 35 1.43 2.35 17.91
N ALA A 36 1.52 1.04 17.67
CA ALA A 36 2.67 0.43 17.03
C ALA A 36 2.86 0.93 15.58
N PHE A 37 1.77 1.00 14.81
CA PHE A 37 1.77 1.49 13.44
C PHE A 37 2.29 2.93 13.35
N TYR A 38 1.71 3.84 14.13
CA TYR A 38 2.15 5.24 14.12
C TYR A 38 3.54 5.44 14.75
N ASN A 39 3.94 4.62 15.72
CA ASN A 39 5.31 4.63 16.23
C ASN A 39 6.30 4.24 15.11
N MET A 40 6.03 3.18 14.37
CA MET A 40 6.84 2.75 13.23
C MET A 40 6.92 3.86 12.16
N LEU A 41 5.79 4.45 11.74
CA LEU A 41 5.78 5.54 10.76
C LEU A 41 6.53 6.80 11.22
N ASN A 42 6.76 6.95 12.51
CA ASN A 42 7.53 8.04 13.11
C ASN A 42 8.96 7.62 13.49
N GLY A 43 9.40 6.41 13.10
CA GLY A 43 10.72 5.87 13.41
C GLY A 43 10.96 5.61 14.90
N LYS A 44 9.90 5.38 15.67
CA LYS A 44 9.93 5.05 17.09
C LYS A 44 9.80 3.54 17.30
N SER A 45 10.39 3.05 18.40
CA SER A 45 10.40 1.63 18.80
C SER A 45 11.19 0.71 17.85
N ASN A 46 11.18 -0.59 18.15
CA ASN A 46 11.60 -1.64 17.24
C ASN A 46 10.61 -1.71 16.07
N ILE A 47 11.08 -1.41 14.87
CA ILE A 47 10.27 -1.36 13.66
C ILE A 47 10.36 -2.64 12.82
N GLU A 48 11.33 -3.53 13.08
CA GLU A 48 11.60 -4.71 12.25
C GLU A 48 10.42 -5.67 12.19
N GLU A 49 9.81 -5.98 13.34
CA GLU A 49 8.64 -6.88 13.39
C GLU A 49 7.48 -6.32 12.53
N HIS A 50 7.27 -5.00 12.59
CA HIS A 50 6.18 -4.36 11.87
C HIS A 50 6.48 -4.19 10.38
N ILE A 51 7.75 -4.01 10.01
CA ILE A 51 8.19 -4.03 8.62
C ILE A 51 7.94 -5.41 8.03
N LYS A 52 8.29 -6.49 8.74
CA LYS A 52 8.03 -7.85 8.27
C LYS A 52 6.54 -8.07 8.00
N LYS A 53 5.67 -7.69 8.95
CA LYS A 53 4.20 -7.77 8.77
C LYS A 53 3.72 -7.00 7.54
N LEU A 54 4.28 -5.82 7.27
CA LEU A 54 3.94 -5.05 6.07
C LEU A 54 4.49 -5.69 4.79
N SER A 55 5.72 -6.20 4.82
CA SER A 55 6.30 -6.88 3.67
C SER A 55 5.51 -8.13 3.30
N ASP A 56 5.13 -8.94 4.29
CA ASP A 56 4.27 -10.12 4.09
C ASP A 56 2.91 -9.70 3.49
N PHE A 57 2.30 -8.64 4.04
CA PHE A 57 1.01 -8.13 3.56
C PHE A 57 1.05 -7.59 2.11
N PHE A 58 2.14 -6.90 1.75
CA PHE A 58 2.31 -6.33 0.42
C PHE A 58 3.03 -7.27 -0.55
N GLU A 59 3.31 -8.51 -0.16
CA GLU A 59 4.07 -9.50 -0.94
C GLU A 59 5.41 -8.94 -1.44
N ILE A 60 6.16 -8.32 -0.53
CA ILE A 60 7.46 -7.74 -0.79
C ILE A 60 8.53 -8.74 -0.38
N ASP A 61 9.12 -9.42 -1.36
CA ASP A 61 10.14 -10.45 -1.13
C ASP A 61 11.46 -9.90 -0.57
N ASP A 62 11.76 -8.64 -0.85
CA ASP A 62 13.00 -8.00 -0.43
C ASP A 62 12.88 -7.47 1.01
N PRO A 63 13.57 -8.07 2.00
CA PRO A 63 13.52 -7.61 3.38
C PRO A 63 14.14 -6.22 3.56
N MET A 64 14.98 -5.78 2.62
CA MET A 64 15.62 -4.46 2.60
C MET A 64 14.79 -3.43 1.83
N TYR A 65 13.63 -3.80 1.28
CA TYR A 65 12.84 -2.95 0.39
C TYR A 65 12.64 -1.54 0.95
N PHE A 66 12.16 -1.41 2.19
CA PHE A 66 11.90 -0.11 2.83
C PHE A 66 13.14 0.61 3.38
N TYR A 67 14.30 -0.06 3.36
CA TYR A 67 15.57 0.51 3.81
C TYR A 67 16.32 1.23 2.68
N LYS A 68 15.91 1.04 1.42
CA LYS A 68 16.53 1.70 0.26
C LYS A 68 16.31 3.20 0.31
N THR A 69 17.39 3.96 0.16
CA THR A 69 17.40 5.44 0.21
C THR A 69 17.33 6.08 -1.18
N ASP A 70 17.65 5.32 -2.22
CA ASP A 70 17.70 5.70 -3.63
C ASP A 70 16.49 5.18 -4.43
N TYR A 71 15.45 4.72 -3.74
CA TYR A 71 14.24 4.16 -4.35
C TYR A 71 13.09 5.18 -4.35
N ASP A 72 12.42 5.32 -5.49
CA ASP A 72 11.25 6.21 -5.62
C ASP A 72 9.96 5.52 -5.16
N TYR A 73 9.60 5.71 -3.89
CA TYR A 73 8.35 5.23 -3.32
C TYR A 73 7.13 6.06 -3.72
N ASN A 74 7.32 7.25 -4.33
CA ASN A 74 6.22 8.11 -4.76
C ASN A 74 5.57 7.62 -6.04
N LYS A 75 6.29 6.84 -6.85
CA LYS A 75 5.77 6.37 -8.13
C LYS A 75 4.65 5.35 -7.90
N PRO A 76 3.38 5.66 -8.23
CA PRO A 76 2.38 4.62 -8.33
C PRO A 76 2.87 3.67 -9.42
N LYS A 77 3.08 2.39 -9.07
CA LYS A 77 3.07 1.36 -10.12
C LYS A 77 1.69 1.51 -10.78
N GLY A 78 1.65 1.66 -12.12
CA GLY A 78 0.55 2.31 -12.86
C GLY A 78 -0.87 1.76 -12.64
N ILE A 79 -1.86 2.26 -13.38
CA ILE A 79 -3.28 1.87 -13.24
C ILE A 79 -3.50 0.35 -13.33
N LEU A 80 -2.73 -0.33 -14.20
CA LEU A 80 -2.66 -1.80 -14.28
C LEU A 80 -2.37 -2.46 -12.91
N ASN A 81 -1.51 -1.83 -12.12
CA ASN A 81 -1.11 -2.28 -10.80
C ASN A 81 -2.19 -2.02 -9.73
N ARG A 82 -3.15 -1.11 -9.97
CA ARG A 82 -4.32 -0.91 -9.09
C ARG A 82 -5.35 -2.04 -9.27
N LYS A 83 -5.55 -2.51 -10.48
CA LYS A 83 -6.44 -3.65 -10.78
C LYS A 83 -5.90 -4.94 -10.16
N GLU A 84 -4.63 -5.26 -10.41
CA GLU A 84 -3.96 -6.40 -9.79
C GLU A 84 -3.94 -6.30 -8.27
N MET A 85 -3.66 -5.11 -7.72
CA MET A 85 -3.64 -4.89 -6.27
C MET A 85 -5.04 -4.98 -5.64
N ALA A 86 -6.10 -4.46 -6.29
CA ALA A 86 -7.47 -4.58 -5.80
C ALA A 86 -7.95 -6.04 -5.78
N LEU A 87 -7.64 -6.80 -6.84
CA LEU A 87 -7.95 -8.22 -6.93
C LEU A 87 -7.17 -9.03 -5.87
N LYS A 88 -5.87 -8.75 -5.66
CA LYS A 88 -5.07 -9.40 -4.61
C LYS A 88 -5.57 -9.07 -3.19
N LEU A 89 -5.95 -7.83 -2.93
CA LEU A 89 -6.29 -7.37 -1.57
C LEU A 89 -7.74 -7.68 -1.14
N VAL A 90 -8.66 -7.79 -2.10
CA VAL A 90 -10.11 -7.93 -1.84
C VAL A 90 -10.66 -9.21 -2.44
N GLY A 91 -10.22 -9.57 -3.64
CA GLY A 91 -10.75 -10.68 -4.43
C GLY A 91 -10.41 -12.06 -3.87
N GLY A 92 -9.13 -12.29 -3.56
CA GLY A 92 -8.64 -13.64 -3.31
C GLY A 92 -8.63 -14.48 -4.61
N GLU A 93 -7.66 -15.38 -4.76
CA GLU A 93 -7.47 -16.13 -6.01
C GLU A 93 -8.69 -16.95 -6.44
N ASP A 94 -9.52 -17.41 -5.48
CA ASP A 94 -10.63 -18.33 -5.72
C ASP A 94 -12.03 -17.69 -5.80
N ASN A 95 -12.18 -16.36 -5.66
CA ASN A 95 -13.50 -15.73 -5.61
C ASN A 95 -13.89 -15.03 -6.93
N HIS A 96 -14.17 -15.84 -7.95
CA HIS A 96 -14.46 -15.38 -9.32
C HIS A 96 -15.53 -14.28 -9.40
N LYS A 97 -16.61 -14.38 -8.61
CA LYS A 97 -17.71 -13.39 -8.60
C LYS A 97 -17.29 -12.05 -8.00
N LEU A 98 -16.44 -12.07 -6.96
CA LEU A 98 -15.92 -10.85 -6.37
C LEU A 98 -14.91 -10.19 -7.31
N ASN A 99 -14.10 -10.99 -8.00
CA ASN A 99 -13.14 -10.52 -8.99
C ASN A 99 -13.81 -9.84 -10.18
N GLU A 100 -14.85 -10.45 -10.76
CA GLU A 100 -15.68 -9.83 -11.79
C GLU A 100 -16.32 -8.51 -11.32
N GLY A 101 -16.84 -8.49 -10.08
CA GLY A 101 -17.43 -7.28 -9.50
C GLY A 101 -16.41 -6.14 -9.34
N ILE A 102 -15.18 -6.45 -8.91
CA ILE A 102 -14.08 -5.49 -8.81
C ILE A 102 -13.68 -4.97 -10.19
N GLU A 103 -13.64 -5.84 -11.20
CA GLU A 103 -13.29 -5.48 -12.58
C GLU A 103 -14.28 -4.46 -13.16
N VAL A 104 -15.58 -4.75 -13.06
CA VAL A 104 -16.65 -3.83 -13.50
C VAL A 104 -16.59 -2.49 -12.74
N PHE A 105 -16.29 -2.52 -11.44
CA PHE A 105 -16.15 -1.29 -10.64
C PHE A 105 -14.96 -0.44 -11.11
N LEU A 106 -13.83 -1.06 -11.44
CA LEU A 106 -12.65 -0.35 -11.93
C LEU A 106 -12.88 0.29 -13.29
N GLU A 107 -13.56 -0.40 -14.21
CA GLU A 107 -13.96 0.16 -15.52
C GLU A 107 -14.86 1.38 -15.36
N LEU A 108 -15.80 1.35 -14.41
CA LEU A 108 -16.66 2.50 -14.09
C LEU A 108 -15.83 3.70 -13.58
N VAL A 109 -14.85 3.47 -12.72
CA VAL A 109 -13.97 4.53 -12.19
C VAL A 109 -13.13 5.15 -13.31
N GLU A 110 -12.64 4.35 -14.25
CA GLU A 110 -11.92 4.87 -15.42
C GLU A 110 -12.82 5.73 -16.31
N LEU A 111 -14.04 5.28 -16.57
CA LEU A 111 -15.02 6.05 -17.33
C LEU A 111 -15.31 7.42 -16.67
N ILE A 112 -15.48 7.44 -15.34
CA ILE A 112 -15.70 8.69 -14.58
C ILE A 112 -14.52 9.65 -14.75
N LYS A 113 -13.29 9.15 -14.74
CA LYS A 113 -12.10 9.98 -14.95
C LYS A 113 -12.07 10.58 -16.36
N VAL A 114 -12.36 9.79 -17.39
CA VAL A 114 -12.43 10.28 -18.78
C VAL A 114 -13.50 11.37 -18.92
N LEU A 115 -14.68 11.14 -18.34
CA LEU A 115 -15.77 12.13 -18.38
C LEU A 115 -15.41 13.42 -17.65
N LYS A 116 -14.68 13.34 -16.54
CA LYS A 116 -14.24 14.51 -15.79
C LYS A 116 -13.22 15.34 -16.58
N VAL A 117 -12.31 14.69 -17.30
CA VAL A 117 -11.33 15.36 -18.17
C VAL A 117 -12.01 15.99 -19.39
N ALA A 118 -13.04 15.35 -19.94
CA ALA A 118 -13.79 15.88 -21.08
C ALA A 118 -14.68 17.10 -20.74
N GLN A 119 -14.82 17.44 -19.45
CA GLN A 119 -15.59 18.59 -18.97
C GLN A 119 -14.71 19.82 -18.63
N GLU A 120 -13.39 19.71 -18.76
CA GLU A 120 -12.41 20.82 -18.66
C GLU A 120 -12.01 21.32 -20.05
#